data_AF-A0A2E9I5D6-F1
#
_entry.id   AF-A0A2E9I5D6-F1
#
_cell.length_a   1.000
_cell.length_b   1.000
_cell.length_c   1.000
_cell.angle_alpha   90.00
_cell.angle_beta   90.00
_cell.angle_gamma   90.00
#
_symmetry.space_group_name_H-M   'P 1'
#
loop_
_entity.id
_entity.type
_entity.pdbx_description
1 polymer ?
#
loop_
_entity_poly.entity_id
_entity_poly.type
_entity_poly.pdbx_seq_one_letter_code
_entity_poly.pdbx_strand_id
1 'polypeptide(L)'
;MKKNAFALIAAVLVAGCILPEGVTEEDLLSFDAAVASIGCDLADERDYLPVELQTGMPREKLVTIAQYKVEQEEAVTLSNGGVRIKTGACAPAAAPAAAAT
;
A
#
# COMPACT_ATOMS: atom_id res chain seq x y z
N MET A 1 -31.13 -22.47 -38.88
CA MET A 1 -31.18 -22.15 -37.44
C MET A 1 -29.72 -22.03 -36.95
N LYS A 2 -29.11 -20.84 -37.03
CA LYS A 2 -29.05 -19.78 -36.01
C LYS A 2 -27.79 -19.93 -35.11
N LYS A 3 -26.68 -19.38 -35.63
CA LYS A 3 -25.62 -18.63 -34.93
C LYS A 3 -25.09 -19.22 -33.60
N ASN A 4 -24.12 -20.14 -33.68
CA ASN A 4 -23.27 -20.53 -32.55
C ASN A 4 -21.89 -19.90 -32.71
N ALA A 5 -21.71 -18.71 -32.16
CA ALA A 5 -20.39 -18.12 -31.92
C ALA A 5 -20.55 -17.04 -30.84
N PHE A 6 -20.91 -17.46 -29.62
CA PHE A 6 -20.66 -16.65 -28.44
C PHE A 6 -19.16 -16.79 -28.15
N ALA A 7 -18.38 -15.90 -28.75
CA ALA A 7 -16.96 -15.76 -28.45
C ALA A 7 -16.83 -15.39 -26.96
N LEU A 8 -16.29 -16.32 -26.19
CA LEU A 8 -15.78 -16.09 -24.85
C LEU A 8 -14.66 -15.05 -24.94
N ILE A 9 -15.01 -13.78 -24.77
CA ILE A 9 -14.05 -12.74 -24.42
C ILE A 9 -13.68 -13.01 -22.96
N ALA A 10 -12.67 -13.85 -22.76
CA ALA A 10 -11.93 -13.90 -21.51
C ALA A 10 -11.18 -12.56 -21.38
N ALA A 11 -11.86 -11.54 -20.86
CA ALA A 11 -11.21 -10.35 -20.36
C ALA A 11 -10.37 -10.78 -19.15
N VAL A 12 -9.09 -11.07 -19.40
CA VAL A 12 -8.08 -11.20 -18.36
C VAL A 12 -7.98 -9.82 -17.71
N LEU A 13 -8.68 -9.64 -16.60
CA LEU A 13 -8.47 -8.53 -15.67
C LEU A 13 -7.07 -8.70 -15.11
N VAL A 14 -6.07 -8.09 -15.76
CA VAL A 14 -4.77 -7.81 -15.12
C VAL A 14 -5.02 -6.65 -14.15
N ALA A 15 -5.77 -6.92 -13.08
CA ALA A 15 -5.89 -5.98 -11.98
C ALA A 15 -4.58 -6.05 -11.18
N GLY A 16 -3.87 -4.93 -11.11
CA GLY A 16 -3.05 -4.62 -9.92
C GLY A 16 -1.54 -4.73 -10.00
N CYS A 17 -0.88 -4.57 -11.15
CA CYS A 17 0.59 -4.53 -11.20
C CYS A 17 1.14 -3.37 -12.04
N ILE A 18 0.55 -2.18 -11.89
CA ILE A 18 1.10 -0.97 -12.50
C ILE A 18 1.55 -0.06 -11.35
N LEU A 19 2.85 0.17 -11.27
CA LEU A 19 3.42 1.14 -10.33
C LEU A 19 3.08 2.57 -10.77
N PRO A 20 2.88 3.50 -9.83
CA PRO A 20 2.76 4.91 -10.16
C PRO A 20 3.98 5.43 -10.93
N GLU A 21 3.78 6.44 -11.77
CA GLU A 21 4.90 7.04 -12.50
C GLU A 21 5.99 7.56 -11.54
N GLY A 22 7.25 7.21 -11.82
CA GLY A 22 8.39 7.63 -11.00
C GLY A 22 8.55 6.87 -9.68
N VAL A 23 7.74 5.83 -9.43
CA VAL A 23 7.89 4.91 -8.29
C VAL A 23 8.49 3.58 -8.79
N THR A 24 9.55 3.14 -8.12
CA THR A 24 10.20 1.85 -8.35
C THR A 24 9.88 0.87 -7.22
N GLU A 25 10.12 -0.43 -7.44
CA GLU A 25 9.98 -1.43 -6.37
C GLU A 25 10.94 -1.17 -5.19
N GLU A 26 12.15 -0.68 -5.46
CA GLU A 26 13.11 -0.27 -4.42
C GLU A 26 12.59 0.89 -3.56
N ASP A 27 11.84 1.82 -4.16
CA ASP A 27 11.19 2.90 -3.41
C ASP A 27 10.12 2.35 -2.47
N LEU A 28 9.32 1.37 -2.90
CA LEU A 28 8.31 0.72 -2.06
C LEU A 28 8.94 0.01 -0.87
N LEU A 29 10.02 -0.74 -1.10
CA LEU A 29 10.75 -1.44 -0.04
C LEU A 29 11.40 -0.47 0.95
N SER A 30 12.02 0.59 0.43
CA SER A 30 12.64 1.63 1.26
C SER A 30 11.60 2.39 2.08
N PHE A 31 10.45 2.70 1.48
CA PHE A 31 9.30 3.29 2.13
C PHE A 31 8.80 2.42 3.28
N ASP A 32 8.52 1.13 3.03
CA ASP A 32 7.99 0.22 4.05
C ASP A 32 8.95 0.07 5.23
N ALA A 33 10.25 -0.04 4.96
CA ALA A 33 11.26 -0.11 6.00
C ALA A 33 11.31 1.18 6.84
N ALA A 34 11.26 2.35 6.19
CA ALA A 34 11.29 3.63 6.88
C ALA A 34 10.02 3.88 7.71
N VAL A 35 8.84 3.55 7.18
CA VAL A 35 7.56 3.70 7.92
C VAL A 35 7.48 2.70 9.09
N ALA A 36 7.97 1.47 8.90
CA ALA A 36 8.09 0.52 10.00
C ALA A 36 9.02 1.01 11.12
N SER A 37 10.10 1.72 10.79
CA SER A 37 11.05 2.25 11.77
C SER A 37 10.45 3.29 12.72
N ILE A 38 9.38 3.98 12.31
CA ILE A 38 8.71 5.03 13.08
C ILE A 38 7.40 4.58 13.73
N GLY A 39 6.97 3.33 13.51
CA GLY A 39 5.77 2.77 14.15
C GLY A 39 4.57 2.53 13.23
N CYS A 40 4.79 2.44 11.92
CA CYS A 40 3.83 2.00 10.90
C CYS A 40 2.71 2.99 10.52
N ASP A 41 2.61 4.11 11.22
CA ASP A 41 1.66 5.18 10.93
C ASP A 41 2.39 6.35 10.26
N LEU A 42 1.75 6.93 9.25
CA LEU A 42 2.22 8.10 8.51
C LEU A 42 1.07 9.11 8.48
N ALA A 43 0.98 9.94 9.53
CA ALA A 43 -0.20 10.76 9.77
C ALA A 43 0.05 12.26 9.67
N ASP A 44 1.18 12.74 10.20
CA ASP A 44 1.50 14.16 10.20
C ASP A 44 2.96 14.44 9.84
N GLU A 45 3.33 15.71 9.78
CA GLU A 45 4.69 16.13 9.38
C GLU A 45 5.79 15.47 10.21
N ARG A 46 5.53 15.13 11.49
CA ARG A 46 6.51 14.48 12.36
C ARG A 46 6.81 13.04 11.93
N ASP A 47 5.89 12.40 11.23
CA ASP A 47 6.06 11.04 10.71
C ASP A 47 6.73 11.05 9.35
N TYR A 48 6.36 11.99 8.49
CA TYR A 48 6.94 12.05 7.14
C TYR A 48 8.39 12.56 7.13
N LEU A 49 8.75 13.58 7.94
CA LEU A 49 10.12 14.10 7.98
C LEU A 49 11.20 13.02 8.17
N PRO A 50 11.08 12.09 9.15
CA PRO A 50 12.06 11.02 9.30
C PRO A 50 12.03 10.01 8.14
N VAL A 51 10.89 9.81 7.46
CA VAL A 51 10.81 8.94 6.27
C VAL A 51 11.49 9.58 5.07
N GLU A 52 11.31 10.88 4.86
CA GLU A 52 12.01 11.67 3.83
C GLU A 52 13.53 11.58 4.05
N LEU A 53 13.98 11.74 5.29
CA LEU A 53 15.41 11.67 5.62
C LEU A 53 16.01 10.27 5.39
N GLN A 54 15.27 9.20 5.75
CA GLN A 54 15.76 7.83 5.63
C GLN A 54 15.79 7.34 4.17
N THR A 55 14.79 7.73 3.39
CA THR A 55 14.62 7.26 2.01
C THR A 55 15.26 8.17 0.98
N GLY A 56 15.50 9.44 1.32
CA GLY A 56 15.91 10.48 0.38
C GLY A 56 14.80 10.88 -0.61
N MET A 57 13.57 10.40 -0.42
CA MET A 57 12.44 10.72 -1.30
C MET A 57 11.76 12.03 -0.87
N PRO A 58 11.28 12.83 -1.84
CA PRO A 58 10.50 14.01 -1.53
C PRO A 58 9.10 13.65 -1.02
N ARG A 59 8.49 14.56 -0.25
CA ARG A 59 7.13 14.41 0.32
C ARG A 59 6.12 13.87 -0.67
N GLU A 60 6.08 14.46 -1.86
CA GLU A 60 5.07 14.14 -2.88
C GLU A 60 5.15 12.67 -3.28
N LYS A 61 6.37 12.14 -3.42
CA LYS A 61 6.60 10.74 -3.76
C LYS A 61 6.17 9.81 -2.63
N LEU A 62 6.44 10.18 -1.37
CA LEU A 62 5.95 9.42 -0.21
C LEU A 62 4.43 9.36 -0.15
N VAL A 63 3.76 10.49 -0.44
CA VAL A 63 2.30 10.55 -0.51
C VAL A 63 1.77 9.67 -1.64
N THR A 64 2.39 9.73 -2.83
CA THR A 64 2.02 8.85 -3.96
C THR A 64 2.15 7.37 -3.59
N ILE A 65 3.24 6.97 -2.93
CA ILE A 65 3.45 5.59 -2.49
C ILE A 65 2.41 5.19 -1.43
N ALA A 66 2.13 6.07 -0.45
CA ALA A 66 1.14 5.81 0.58
C ALA A 66 -0.26 5.59 -0.01
N GLN A 67 -0.67 6.42 -0.98
CA GLN A 67 -1.95 6.26 -1.66
C GLN A 67 -2.00 4.99 -2.49
N TYR A 68 -0.94 4.71 -3.25
CA TYR A 68 -0.82 3.45 -4.00
C TYR A 68 -0.98 2.24 -3.08
N LYS A 69 -0.38 2.24 -1.89
CA LYS A 69 -0.54 1.16 -0.92
C LYS A 69 -1.94 1.05 -0.34
N VAL A 70 -2.68 2.16 -0.21
CA VAL A 70 -4.10 2.11 0.15
C VAL A 70 -4.92 1.49 -0.98
N GLU A 71 -4.65 1.86 -2.24
CA GLU A 71 -5.34 1.30 -3.41
C GLU A 71 -5.09 -0.20 -3.58
N GLN A 72 -3.88 -0.66 -3.23
CA GLN A 72 -3.48 -2.07 -3.22
C GLN A 72 -3.94 -2.83 -1.96
N GLU A 73 -4.71 -2.19 -1.08
CA GLU A 73 -5.20 -2.76 0.19
C GLU A 73 -4.08 -3.14 1.19
N GLU A 74 -2.86 -2.67 0.95
CA GLU A 74 -1.68 -2.88 1.81
C GLU A 74 -1.59 -1.86 2.96
N ALA A 75 -2.44 -0.84 2.92
CA ALA A 75 -2.53 0.20 3.92
C ALA A 75 -3.99 0.65 4.12
N VAL A 76 -4.27 1.35 5.21
CA VAL A 76 -5.57 1.98 5.44
C VAL A 76 -5.44 3.43 5.82
N THR A 77 -6.47 4.20 5.47
CA THR A 77 -6.62 5.56 5.93
C THR A 77 -7.05 5.58 7.41
N LEU A 78 -6.44 6.48 8.16
CA LEU A 78 -6.74 6.77 9.54
C LEU A 78 -7.81 7.88 9.61
N SER A 79 -8.51 7.98 10.74
CA SER A 79 -9.58 8.97 10.94
C SER A 79 -9.11 10.43 10.86
N ASN A 80 -7.81 10.66 11.08
CA ASN A 80 -7.17 11.98 10.96
C ASN A 80 -6.63 12.28 9.55
N GLY A 81 -6.88 11.40 8.57
CA GLY A 81 -6.38 11.54 7.20
C GLY A 81 -4.99 10.96 6.97
N GLY A 82 -4.35 10.40 8.00
CA GLY A 82 -3.10 9.66 7.89
C GLY A 82 -3.27 8.28 7.25
N VAL A 83 -2.16 7.54 7.13
CA VAL A 83 -2.15 6.17 6.59
C VAL A 83 -1.43 5.23 7.55
N ARG A 84 -1.96 4.01 7.73
CA ARG A 84 -1.29 2.91 8.43
C ARG A 84 -0.96 1.78 7.47
N ILE A 85 0.31 1.39 7.42
CA ILE A 85 0.76 0.23 6.64
C ILE A 85 0.36 -1.06 7.36
N LYS A 86 -0.07 -2.08 6.61
CA LYS A 86 -0.55 -3.37 7.13
C LYS A 86 0.21 -4.57 6.58
N THR A 87 1.29 -4.35 5.87
CA THR A 87 2.12 -5.39 5.27
C THR A 87 3.53 -5.40 5.88
N GLY A 88 4.28 -6.46 5.61
CA GLY A 88 5.65 -6.61 6.10
C GLY A 88 5.75 -6.53 7.63
N ALA A 89 6.70 -5.74 8.12
CA ALA A 89 6.90 -5.51 9.55
C ALA A 89 5.73 -4.80 10.24
N CYS A 90 4.84 -4.17 9.46
CA CYS A 90 3.65 -3.47 9.93
C CYS A 90 2.38 -4.32 9.89
N ALA A 91 2.50 -5.60 9.49
CA ALA A 91 1.38 -6.52 9.53
C ALA A 91 0.86 -6.70 10.96
N PRO A 92 -0.47 -6.72 11.17
CA PRO A 92 -1.02 -7.00 12.49
C PRO A 92 -0.54 -8.38 12.94
N ALA A 93 -0.02 -8.46 14.17
CA ALA A 93 0.26 -9.75 14.78
C ALA A 93 -1.02 -10.59 14.72
N ALA A 94 -0.93 -11.82 14.21
CA ALA A 94 -2.07 -12.72 14.13
C ALA A 94 -2.75 -12.78 15.51
N ALA A 95 -3.95 -12.24 15.62
CA ALA A 95 -4.73 -12.37 16.83
C ALA A 95 -4.90 -13.88 17.09
N PRO A 96 -4.62 -14.38 18.31
CA PRO A 96 -4.96 -15.75 18.63
C PRO A 96 -6.47 -15.88 18.43
N ALA A 97 -6.90 -16.91 17.70
CA ALA A 97 -8.30 -17.23 17.51
C ALA A 97 -9.00 -17.39 18.88
N ALA A 98 -9.66 -16.33 19.34
CA ALA A 98 -10.53 -16.28 20.51
C ALA A 98 -11.45 -15.07 20.32
N ALA A 99 -12.79 -15.17 20.36
CA ALA A 99 -13.59 -16.02 21.21
C ALA A 99 -14.72 -16.71 20.43
N ALA A 100 -14.60 -18.03 20.32
CA ALA A 100 -15.76 -18.91 20.30
C ALA A 100 -15.91 -19.44 21.73
N THR A 101 -16.75 -18.76 22.52
CA THR A 101 -17.34 -19.27 23.76
C THR A 101 -18.72 -18.68 23.91
#